data_AF-A0A6A9T7W8-F1
#
_entry.id   AF-A0A6A9T7W8-F1
#
_cell.length_a   1.000
_cell.length_b   1.000
_cell.length_c   1.000
_cell.angle_alpha   90.00
_cell.angle_beta   90.00
_cell.angle_gamma   90.00
#
_symmetry.space_group_name_H-M   'P 1'
#
loop_
_entity.id
_entity.type
_entity.pdbx_description
1 polymer ?
#
loop_
_entity_poly.entity_id
_entity_poly.type
_entity_poly.pdbx_seq_one_letter_code
_entity_poly.pdbx_strand_id
1 'polypeptide(L)' 'MDTQTVLEEYGLTRETATQYIDAITRSNQTQTAEELNVSRDTINRYKKSFQKMSAQERLLLISTLTQEKLLDQATK' A
#
# COMPACT_ATOMS: atom_id res chain seq x y z
N MET A 1 1.29 -17.06 5.94
CA MET A 1 1.13 -15.71 6.52
C MET A 1 0.00 -15.04 5.78
N ASP A 2 -0.96 -14.45 6.49
CA ASP A 2 -2.07 -13.72 5.87
C ASP A 2 -1.76 -12.21 5.76
N THR A 3 -2.55 -11.49 4.97
CA THR A 3 -2.37 -10.06 4.68
C THR A 3 -2.41 -9.20 5.95
N GLN A 4 -3.23 -9.57 6.95
CA GLN A 4 -3.32 -8.83 8.21
C GLN A 4 -2.02 -8.93 9.01
N THR A 5 -1.44 -10.13 9.09
CA THR A 5 -0.14 -10.38 9.73
C THR A 5 0.97 -9.56 9.07
N VAL A 6 0.99 -9.49 7.73
CA VAL A 6 1.97 -8.67 7.00
C VAL A 6 1.81 -7.18 7.33
N LEU A 7 0.57 -6.67 7.33
CA LEU A 7 0.30 -5.26 7.64
C LEU A 7 0.78 -4.89 9.05
N GLU A 8 0.49 -5.75 10.03
CA GLU A 8 0.90 -5.55 11.43
C GLU A 8 2.42 -5.57 11.60
N GLU A 9 3.11 -6.53 10.97
CA GLU A 9 4.57 -6.66 11.03
C GLU A 9 5.29 -5.40 10.53
N TYR A 10 4.73 -4.73 9.52
CA TYR A 10 5.31 -3.52 8.93
C TYR A 10 4.69 -2.21 9.42
N GLY A 11 3.79 -2.27 10.41
CA GLY A 11 3.13 -1.10 11.00
C GLY A 11 2.29 -0.32 9.99
N LEU A 12 1.64 -1.01 9.06
CA LEU A 12 0.79 -0.44 8.01
C LEU A 12 -0.68 -0.68 8.34
N THR A 13 -1.52 0.30 8.03
CA THR A 13 -2.98 0.07 8.02
C THR A 13 -3.40 -0.42 6.64
N ARG A 14 -4.50 -1.16 6.58
CA ARG A 14 -5.07 -1.65 5.32
C ARG A 14 -5.36 -0.49 4.36
N GLU A 15 -6.00 0.57 4.85
CA GLU A 15 -6.32 1.76 4.06
C GLU A 15 -5.06 2.42 3.47
N THR A 16 -4.05 2.68 4.31
CA THR A 16 -2.82 3.34 3.87
C THR A 16 -2.03 2.49 2.88
N ALA A 17 -1.99 1.16 3.08
CA ALA A 17 -1.35 0.25 2.16
C ALA A 17 -2.05 0.23 0.79
N THR A 18 -3.39 0.17 0.76
CA THR A 18 -4.17 0.21 -0.49
C THR A 18 -3.96 1.53 -1.24
N GLN A 19 -4.07 2.65 -0.54
CA GLN A 19 -3.83 3.98 -1.09
C GLN A 19 -2.42 4.15 -1.64
N TYR A 20 -1.41 3.67 -0.91
CA TYR A 20 -0.02 3.74 -1.35
C TYR A 20 0.24 2.86 -2.59
N ILE A 21 -0.23 1.60 -2.60
CA ILE A 21 -0.09 0.70 -3.77
C ILE A 21 -0.71 1.35 -5.01
N ASP A 22 -1.90 1.90 -4.87
CA ASP A 22 -2.60 2.54 -5.98
C ASP A 22 -1.86 3.78 -6.49
N ALA A 23 -1.37 4.63 -5.59
CA ALA A 23 -0.68 5.85 -5.96
C ALA A 23 0.70 5.56 -6.60
N ILE A 24 1.50 4.61 -6.10
CA ILE A 24 2.84 4.37 -6.66
C ILE A 24 2.81 3.76 -8.07
N THR A 25 1.70 3.12 -8.44
CA THR A 25 1.56 2.54 -9.78
C THR A 25 1.32 3.61 -10.85
N ARG A 26 0.94 4.82 -10.45
CA ARG A 26 0.50 5.91 -11.35
C ARG A 26 1.26 7.23 -11.15
N SER A 27 1.95 7.40 -10.03
CA SER A 27 2.50 8.68 -9.56
C SER A 27 3.93 8.55 -9.00
N ASN A 28 4.72 9.61 -9.09
CA ASN A 28 6.01 9.70 -8.39
C ASN A 28 5.82 10.07 -6.89
N GLN A 29 6.88 9.98 -6.08
CA GLN A 29 6.80 10.20 -4.63
C GLN A 29 6.15 11.53 -4.21
N THR A 30 6.44 12.63 -4.91
CA THR A 30 5.86 13.95 -4.57
C THR A 30 4.37 13.96 -4.87
N GLN A 31 3.99 13.46 -6.05
CA GLN A 31 2.60 13.34 -6.46
C GLN A 31 1.80 12.39 -5.55
N THR A 32 2.40 11.28 -5.12
CA THR A 32 1.79 10.37 -4.15
C THR A 32 1.60 11.02 -2.78
N ALA A 33 2.55 11.84 -2.32
CA ALA A 33 2.40 12.56 -1.05
C ALA A 33 1.24 13.57 -1.11
N GLU A 34 1.10 14.27 -2.24
CA GLU A 34 0.00 15.19 -2.51
C GLU A 34 -1.35 14.46 -2.63
N GLU A 35 -1.42 13.38 -3.42
CA GLU A 35 -2.63 12.56 -3.63
C GLU A 35 -3.16 11.98 -2.31
N LEU A 36 -2.27 11.54 -1.44
CA LEU A 36 -2.63 10.94 -0.15
C LEU A 36 -2.72 11.96 0.99
N ASN A 37 -2.49 13.26 0.72
CA ASN A 37 -2.46 14.32 1.72
C ASN A 37 -1.57 13.99 2.94
N VAL A 38 -0.38 13.45 2.69
CA VAL A 38 0.61 13.10 3.72
C VAL A 38 1.97 13.71 3.40
N SER A 39 2.87 13.74 4.39
CA SER A 39 4.24 14.21 4.15
C SER A 39 5.04 13.28 3.24
N ARG A 40 6.01 13.82 2.50
CA ARG A 40 6.97 13.03 1.70
C ARG A 40 7.74 12.02 2.54
N ASP A 41 7.97 12.32 3.81
CA ASP A 41 8.60 11.40 4.77
C ASP A 41 7.72 10.21 5.11
N THR A 42 6.40 10.41 5.15
CA THR A 42 5.44 9.33 5.33
C THR A 42 5.47 8.38 4.14
N ILE A 43 5.52 8.92 2.92
CA ILE A 43 5.71 8.10 1.71
C ILE A 43 7.05 7.36 1.73
N ASN A 44 8.13 8.01 2.19
CA ASN A 44 9.43 7.35 2.37
C ASN A 44 9.36 6.19 3.38
N ARG A 45 8.60 6.33 4.47
CA ARG A 45 8.39 5.23 5.43
C ARG A 45 7.66 4.07 4.79
N TYR A 46 6.58 4.32 4.03
CA TYR A 46 5.87 3.28 3.29
C TYR A 46 6.77 2.56 2.30
N LYS A 47 7.54 3.32 1.51
CA LYS A 47 8.53 2.76 0.58
C LYS A 47 9.54 1.85 1.30
N LYS A 48 10.06 2.27 2.45
CA LYS A 48 10.99 1.47 3.25
C LYS A 48 10.34 0.21 3.81
N SER A 49 9.10 0.28 4.30
CA SER A 49 8.34 -0.89 4.74
C SER A 49 8.16 -1.90 3.61
N PHE A 50 7.72 -1.44 2.43
CA PHE A 50 7.58 -2.29 1.25
C PHE A 50 8.92 -2.89 0.81
N GLN A 51 10.04 -2.16 0.90
CA GLN A 51 11.37 -2.67 0.57
C GLN A 51 11.84 -3.79 1.52
N LYS A 52 11.41 -3.77 2.78
CA LYS A 52 11.75 -4.80 3.77
C LYS A 52 10.95 -6.10 3.60
N MET A 53 9.80 -6.04 2.93
CA MET A 53 9.00 -7.23 2.59
C MET A 53 9.76 -8.12 1.62
N SER A 54 9.69 -9.43 1.85
CA SER A 54 10.01 -10.44 0.84
C SER A 54 9.15 -10.26 -0.41
N ALA A 55 9.59 -10.85 -1.52
CA ALA A 55 8.82 -10.81 -2.76
C ALA A 55 7.43 -11.46 -2.60
N GLN A 56 7.34 -12.55 -1.83
CA GLN A 56 6.08 -13.25 -1.56
C GLN A 56 5.11 -12.40 -0.74
N GLU A 57 5.58 -11.79 0.36
CA GLU A 57 4.75 -10.90 1.20
C GLU A 57 4.22 -9.71 0.40
N ARG A 58 5.09 -9.09 -0.40
CA ARG A 58 4.73 -7.93 -1.22
C ARG A 58 3.71 -8.30 -2.29
N LEU A 59 3.87 -9.45 -2.95
CA LEU A 59 2.93 -9.94 -3.95
C LEU A 59 1.57 -10.29 -3.32
N LEU A 60 1.58 -10.94 -2.16
CA LEU A 60 0.36 -11.24 -1.40
C LEU A 60 -0.39 -9.94 -1.08
N LEU A 61 0.31 -8.95 -0.51
CA LEU A 61 -0.27 -7.67 -0.13
C LEU A 61 -0.88 -6.93 -1.33
N ILE A 62 -0.13 -6.82 -2.43
CA ILE A 62 -0.58 -6.14 -3.65
C ILE A 62 -1.81 -6.83 -4.25
N SER A 63 -1.78 -8.17 -4.37
CA SER A 63 -2.88 -8.91 -4.99
C SER A 63 -4.17 -8.81 -4.17
N THR A 64 -4.10 -8.98 -2.84
CA THR A 64 -5.26 -8.86 -1.95
C THR A 64 -5.86 -7.46 -1.98
N LEU A 65 -5.05 -6.42 -1.75
CA LEU A 65 -5.55 -5.05 -1.63
C LEU A 65 -6.09 -4.51 -2.97
N THR A 66 -5.50 -4.93 -4.09
CA THR A 66 -6.02 -4.58 -5.42
C THR A 66 -7.37 -5.25 -5.69
N GLN A 67 -7.51 -6.55 -5.35
CA GLN A 67 -8.78 -7.27 -5.49
C GLN A 67 -9.88 -6.63 -4.65
N GLU A 68 -9.59 -6.29 -3.39
CA GLU A 68 -10.54 -5.60 -2.51
C GLU A 68 -10.98 -4.26 -3.08
N LYS A 69 -10.03 -3.44 -3.57
CA LYS A 69 -10.35 -2.16 -4.21
C LYS A 69 -11.26 -2.35 -5.44
N LEU A 70 -10.95 -3.32 -6.30
CA LEU A 70 -11.74 -3.59 -7.51
C LEU A 70 -13.16 -4.07 -7.17
N LEU A 71 -13.30 -4.91 -6.16
CA LEU A 71 -14.61 -5.35 -5.66
C LEU A 71 -15.42 -4.18 -5.09
N ASP A 72 -14.78 -3.32 -4.30
CA ASP A 72 -15.39 -2.10 -3.76
C ASP A 72 -15.86 -1.16 -4.88
N GLN A 73 -15.10 -1.03 -5.96
CA GLN A 73 -15.46 -0.20 -7.12
C GLN A 73 -16.58 -0.83 -7.97
N ALA A 74 -16.65 -2.16 -8.04
CA ALA A 74 -17.67 -2.86 -8.81
C ALA A 74 -19.03 -2.94 -8.08
N THR A 75 -19.05 -2.75 -6.77
CA THR A 75 -20.23 -2.92 -5.91
C THR A 75 -20.78 -1.61 -5.31
N LYS A 76 -20.12 -0.49 -5.58
CA LYS A 76 -20.58 0.87 -5.29
C LYS A 76 -21.11 1.53 -6.56
#